data_AF-A0A961I834-F1
#
_entry.id   AF-A0A961I834-F1
#
_cell.length_a   1.000
_cell.length_b   1.000
_cell.length_c   1.000
_cell.angle_alpha   90.00
_cell.angle_beta   90.00
_cell.angle_gamma   90.00
#
_symmetry.space_group_name_H-M   'P 1'
#
loop_
_entity.id
_entity.type
_entity.pdbx_description
1 polymer ?
#
loop_
_entity_poly.entity_id
_entity_poly.type
_entity_poly.pdbx_seq_one_letter_code
_entity_poly.pdbx_strand_id
1 'polypeptide(L)'
;MGMDALQRNGYRAANFCDTSGNPPASKVYRAAKIILSQKNIAGYFGSGSGVASQEQFHSARGLVKAFREVWLAIPAVIRLGGNSEDLAVKILTEYTRDLPAPIEGYKKDDPVEFCVERLDALIRESHIAPQPRPVQPTPSQHTYSFETPTGDITFDHDACLNCETHICVETCVPQILKLDNGKPVLNISREDARNGKCIECLACEVECHFRGNKGGRINLPIEGLDDRKGGANGNSD
;
A
#
# COMPACT_ATOMS: atom_id res chain seq x y z
N MET A 1 16.16 -16.30 -7.79
CA MET A 1 15.80 -15.72 -9.11
C MET A 1 15.84 -14.19 -9.08
N GLY A 2 14.89 -13.50 -8.43
CA GLY A 2 14.87 -12.02 -8.40
C GLY A 2 16.10 -11.37 -7.75
N MET A 3 16.54 -11.90 -6.60
CA MET A 3 17.72 -11.38 -5.91
C MET A 3 19.00 -11.60 -6.71
N ASP A 4 19.13 -12.75 -7.37
CA ASP A 4 20.28 -13.05 -8.22
C ASP A 4 20.35 -12.09 -9.41
N ALA A 5 19.19 -11.77 -10.00
CA ALA A 5 19.09 -10.80 -11.09
C ALA A 5 19.51 -9.39 -10.65
N LEU A 6 19.10 -8.93 -9.46
CA LEU A 6 19.57 -7.68 -8.87
C LEU A 6 21.09 -7.67 -8.66
N GLN A 7 21.65 -8.76 -8.11
CA GLN A 7 23.09 -8.85 -7.84
C GLN A 7 23.93 -8.86 -9.13
N ARG A 8 23.46 -9.55 -10.19
CA ARG A 8 24.11 -9.50 -11.51
C ARG A 8 24.11 -8.11 -12.15
N ASN A 9 23.15 -7.26 -11.77
CA ASN A 9 23.07 -5.86 -12.19
C ASN A 9 23.80 -4.90 -11.24
N GLY A 10 24.61 -5.41 -10.31
CA GLY A 10 25.45 -4.60 -9.42
C GLY A 10 24.73 -4.03 -8.20
N TYR A 11 23.47 -4.40 -7.96
CA TYR A 11 22.72 -3.96 -6.79
C TYR A 11 22.97 -4.85 -5.57
N ARG A 12 22.98 -4.24 -4.39
CA ARG A 12 23.01 -4.94 -3.10
C ARG A 12 21.67 -4.80 -2.41
N ALA A 13 21.09 -5.92 -2.00
CA ALA A 13 19.87 -5.95 -1.21
C ALA A 13 20.08 -5.25 0.14
N ALA A 14 19.31 -4.20 0.43
CA ALA A 14 19.29 -3.57 1.75
C ALA A 14 18.63 -4.51 2.80
N ASN A 15 17.71 -5.34 2.34
CA ASN A 15 17.07 -6.43 3.07
C ASN A 15 16.46 -7.46 2.12
N PHE A 16 15.87 -8.49 2.70
CA PHE A 16 15.08 -9.49 2.00
C PHE A 16 13.84 -9.80 2.83
N CYS A 17 12.67 -9.80 2.20
CA CYS A 17 11.41 -10.18 2.81
C CYS A 17 10.64 -11.03 1.81
N ASP A 18 10.21 -12.20 2.25
CA ASP A 18 9.36 -13.10 1.48
C ASP A 18 7.99 -13.19 2.16
N THR A 19 6.94 -13.25 1.35
CA THR A 19 5.57 -13.38 1.82
C THR A 19 4.88 -14.54 1.12
N SER A 20 4.38 -15.49 1.91
CA SER A 20 3.64 -16.66 1.43
C SER A 20 2.24 -16.74 2.05
N GLY A 21 1.39 -17.65 1.54
CA GLY A 21 0.09 -17.94 2.15
C GLY A 21 -1.00 -16.88 1.96
N ASN A 22 -0.97 -16.12 0.86
CA ASN A 22 -1.96 -15.09 0.51
C ASN A 22 -2.17 -14.07 1.66
N PRO A 23 -1.12 -13.33 2.05
CA PRO A 23 -1.18 -12.43 3.19
C PRO A 23 -2.23 -11.33 2.99
N PRO A 24 -2.89 -10.87 4.06
CA PRO A 24 -3.71 -9.67 3.98
C PRO A 24 -2.84 -8.46 3.63
N ALA A 25 -3.45 -7.46 3.02
CA ALA A 25 -2.76 -6.24 2.60
C ALA A 25 -2.07 -5.51 3.77
N SER A 26 -2.58 -5.65 5.01
CA SER A 26 -1.95 -5.09 6.20
C SER A 26 -0.56 -5.67 6.50
N LYS A 27 -0.30 -6.94 6.18
CA LYS A 27 1.03 -7.54 6.32
C LYS A 27 2.00 -7.03 5.27
N VAL A 28 1.54 -6.91 4.02
CA VAL A 28 2.36 -6.35 2.93
C VAL A 28 2.72 -4.88 3.21
N TYR A 29 1.74 -4.10 3.68
CA TYR A 29 1.95 -2.73 4.15
C TYR A 29 3.05 -2.65 5.21
N ARG A 30 2.97 -3.48 6.27
CA ARG A 30 3.95 -3.48 7.35
C ARG A 30 5.35 -3.85 6.87
N ALA A 31 5.45 -4.91 6.07
CA ALA A 31 6.71 -5.31 5.47
C ALA A 31 7.33 -4.13 4.71
N ALA A 32 6.59 -3.55 3.75
CA ALA A 32 7.06 -2.42 2.94
C ALA A 32 7.49 -1.22 3.80
N LYS A 33 6.71 -0.84 4.82
CA LYS A 33 7.06 0.24 5.76
C LYS A 33 8.36 -0.03 6.52
N ILE A 34 8.57 -1.27 6.96
CA ILE A 34 9.81 -1.67 7.64
C ILE A 34 11.00 -1.60 6.67
N ILE A 35 10.85 -2.12 5.45
CA ILE A 35 11.89 -2.03 4.40
C ILE A 35 12.27 -0.57 4.15
N LEU A 36 11.27 0.27 3.89
CA LEU A 36 11.44 1.68 3.54
C LEU A 36 11.93 2.56 4.70
N SER A 37 12.03 2.01 5.92
CA SER A 37 12.65 2.70 7.06
C SER A 37 14.17 2.61 7.07
N GLN A 38 14.77 1.75 6.23
CA GLN A 38 16.21 1.64 6.11
C GLN A 38 16.78 2.86 5.36
N LYS A 39 18.01 3.24 5.69
CA LYS A 39 18.72 4.34 5.01
C LYS A 39 19.39 3.84 3.73
N ASN A 40 19.71 4.78 2.84
CA ASN A 40 20.50 4.55 1.62
C ASN A 40 19.89 3.51 0.65
N ILE A 41 18.57 3.57 0.47
CA ILE A 41 17.85 2.74 -0.52
C ILE A 41 17.79 3.51 -1.84
N ALA A 42 18.30 2.93 -2.93
CA ALA A 42 18.27 3.55 -4.26
C ALA A 42 16.96 3.28 -5.03
N GLY A 43 16.29 2.16 -4.74
CA GLY A 43 15.02 1.77 -5.36
C GLY A 43 14.38 0.60 -4.62
N TYR A 44 13.09 0.39 -4.86
CA TYR A 44 12.32 -0.69 -4.26
C TYR A 44 11.98 -1.75 -5.32
N PHE A 45 12.40 -3.00 -5.10
CA PHE A 45 12.09 -4.11 -5.99
C PHE A 45 11.21 -5.14 -5.30
N GLY A 46 10.12 -5.52 -5.96
CA GLY A 46 9.29 -6.66 -5.54
C GLY A 46 9.07 -7.59 -6.71
N SER A 47 9.20 -8.90 -6.49
CA SER A 47 8.90 -9.90 -7.53
C SER A 47 8.22 -11.11 -6.93
N GLY A 48 7.01 -11.41 -7.41
CA GLY A 48 6.35 -12.70 -7.19
C GLY A 48 7.00 -13.82 -8.00
N SER A 49 6.63 -15.06 -7.70
CA SER A 49 7.12 -16.25 -8.40
C SER A 49 6.56 -16.42 -9.81
N GLY A 50 5.44 -15.76 -10.14
CA GLY A 50 4.73 -15.91 -11.42
C GLY A 50 3.72 -17.07 -11.47
N VAL A 51 3.69 -17.92 -10.44
CA VAL A 51 2.77 -19.06 -10.31
C VAL A 51 1.98 -19.04 -9.00
N ALA A 52 1.95 -17.87 -8.33
CA ALA A 52 1.30 -17.74 -7.04
C ALA A 52 -0.23 -17.76 -7.20
N SER A 53 -0.91 -18.61 -6.41
CA SER A 53 -2.36 -18.58 -6.24
C SER A 53 -2.84 -17.45 -5.30
N GLN A 54 -1.95 -16.52 -4.97
CA GLN A 54 -2.22 -15.40 -4.08
C GLN A 54 -2.92 -14.28 -4.85
N GLU A 55 -3.87 -13.61 -4.21
CA GLU A 55 -4.56 -12.46 -4.77
C GLU A 55 -3.63 -11.25 -4.80
N GLN A 56 -3.12 -10.92 -5.98
CA GLN A 56 -2.09 -9.88 -6.13
C GLN A 56 -2.61 -8.48 -5.75
N PHE A 57 -3.93 -8.25 -5.79
CA PHE A 57 -4.51 -6.97 -5.37
C PHE A 57 -4.30 -6.68 -3.88
N HIS A 58 -4.12 -7.69 -3.02
CA HIS A 58 -3.74 -7.47 -1.61
C HIS A 58 -2.34 -6.85 -1.52
N SER A 59 -1.39 -7.39 -2.30
CA SER A 59 -0.04 -6.84 -2.37
C SER A 59 -0.05 -5.42 -2.90
N ALA A 60 -0.79 -5.16 -3.98
CA ALA A 60 -0.91 -3.82 -4.55
C ALA A 60 -1.49 -2.82 -3.53
N ARG A 61 -2.58 -3.15 -2.83
CA ARG A 61 -3.18 -2.27 -1.80
C ARG A 61 -2.23 -1.99 -0.64
N GLY A 62 -1.53 -3.01 -0.15
CA GLY A 62 -0.55 -2.86 0.92
C GLY A 62 0.62 -1.95 0.52
N LEU A 63 1.17 -2.15 -0.69
CA LEU A 63 2.23 -1.32 -1.25
C LEU A 63 1.77 0.12 -1.49
N VAL A 64 0.59 0.33 -2.10
CA VAL A 64 0.01 1.66 -2.31
C VAL A 64 -0.11 2.41 -0.99
N LYS A 65 -0.68 1.80 0.05
CA LYS A 65 -0.78 2.44 1.38
C LYS A 65 0.60 2.83 1.91
N ALA A 66 1.57 1.90 1.86
CA ALA A 66 2.91 2.15 2.37
C ALA A 66 3.61 3.29 1.60
N PHE A 67 3.61 3.22 0.27
CA PHE A 67 4.27 4.19 -0.62
C PHE A 67 3.68 5.59 -0.47
N ARG A 68 2.36 5.71 -0.34
CA ARG A 68 1.70 7.01 -0.13
C ARG A 68 2.00 7.58 1.25
N GLU A 69 2.03 6.76 2.30
CA GLU A 69 2.36 7.23 3.65
C GLU A 69 3.80 7.67 3.82
N VAL A 70 4.75 7.01 3.14
CA VAL A 70 6.15 7.48 3.11
C VAL A 70 6.37 8.59 2.09
N TRP A 71 5.42 8.79 1.17
CA TRP A 71 5.54 9.70 0.03
C TRP A 71 6.76 9.35 -0.81
N LEU A 72 6.73 8.14 -1.36
CA LEU A 72 7.89 7.45 -1.90
C LEU A 72 8.63 8.28 -2.97
N ALA A 73 9.87 8.64 -2.66
CA ALA A 73 10.73 9.45 -3.50
C ALA A 73 11.96 8.66 -4.00
N ILE A 74 11.77 7.37 -4.25
CA ILE A 74 12.72 6.49 -4.94
C ILE A 74 11.93 5.61 -5.91
N PRO A 75 12.50 5.18 -7.05
CA PRO A 75 11.76 4.36 -8.01
C PRO A 75 11.38 3.00 -7.42
N ALA A 76 10.25 2.45 -7.88
CA ALA A 76 9.86 1.10 -7.53
C ALA A 76 9.42 0.28 -8.75
N VAL A 77 9.84 -0.98 -8.81
CA VAL A 77 9.37 -1.94 -9.80
C VAL A 77 8.82 -3.16 -9.10
N ILE A 78 7.55 -3.47 -9.36
CA ILE A 78 6.83 -4.58 -8.72
C ILE A 78 6.28 -5.54 -9.78
N ARG A 79 6.83 -6.75 -9.82
CA ARG A 79 6.31 -7.84 -10.64
C ARG A 79 5.28 -8.65 -9.84
N LEU A 80 4.01 -8.39 -10.10
CA LEU A 80 2.83 -8.95 -9.43
C LEU A 80 2.31 -10.18 -10.18
N GLY A 81 3.04 -11.30 -10.13
CA GLY A 81 2.64 -12.52 -10.82
C GLY A 81 1.70 -13.41 -10.00
N GLY A 82 0.46 -13.63 -10.45
CA GLY A 82 -0.52 -14.50 -9.78
C GLY A 82 -1.98 -14.20 -10.13
N ASN A 83 -2.90 -14.54 -9.21
CA ASN A 83 -4.32 -14.23 -9.38
C ASN A 83 -4.56 -12.72 -9.41
N SER A 84 -5.46 -12.28 -10.28
CA SER A 84 -5.89 -10.87 -10.37
C SER A 84 -4.73 -9.89 -10.62
N GLU A 85 -3.66 -10.32 -11.29
CA GLU A 85 -2.48 -9.49 -11.57
C GLU A 85 -2.81 -8.23 -12.39
N ASP A 86 -3.76 -8.31 -13.32
CA ASP A 86 -4.24 -7.16 -14.09
C ASP A 86 -4.79 -6.05 -13.19
N LEU A 87 -5.64 -6.44 -12.22
CA LEU A 87 -6.19 -5.50 -11.25
C LEU A 87 -5.09 -4.95 -10.33
N ALA A 88 -4.17 -5.80 -9.91
CA ALA A 88 -3.08 -5.41 -9.03
C ALA A 88 -2.15 -4.37 -9.69
N VAL A 89 -1.76 -4.60 -10.95
CA VAL A 89 -0.98 -3.65 -11.75
C VAL A 89 -1.77 -2.36 -11.98
N LYS A 90 -3.08 -2.45 -12.28
CA LYS A 90 -3.94 -1.28 -12.43
C LYS A 90 -3.98 -0.42 -11.16
N ILE A 91 -4.22 -1.05 -10.01
CA ILE A 91 -4.21 -0.39 -8.69
C ILE A 91 -2.87 0.32 -8.47
N LEU A 92 -1.76 -0.40 -8.66
CA LEU A 92 -0.43 0.17 -8.43
C LEU A 92 -0.18 1.38 -9.34
N THR A 93 -0.39 1.23 -10.65
CA THR A 93 -0.13 2.27 -11.65
C THR A 93 -1.02 3.49 -11.50
N GLU A 94 -2.31 3.31 -11.21
CA GLU A 94 -3.22 4.45 -11.06
C GLU A 94 -3.05 5.15 -9.72
N TYR A 95 -2.84 4.39 -8.64
CA TYR A 95 -2.90 4.94 -7.27
C TYR A 95 -1.55 5.47 -6.76
N THR A 96 -0.52 5.39 -7.60
CA THR A 96 0.82 5.91 -7.30
C THR A 96 1.34 6.92 -8.31
N ARG A 97 0.56 7.25 -9.35
CA ARG A 97 0.98 8.12 -10.47
C ARG A 97 1.42 9.52 -10.02
N ASP A 98 0.88 10.02 -8.92
CA ASP A 98 1.17 11.33 -8.34
C ASP A 98 2.30 11.29 -7.31
N LEU A 99 2.97 10.14 -7.10
CA LEU A 99 4.12 10.06 -6.20
C LEU A 99 5.37 10.68 -6.82
N PRO A 100 6.33 11.15 -5.99
CA PRO A 100 7.53 11.82 -6.48
C PRO A 100 8.41 11.01 -7.42
N ALA A 101 8.35 9.68 -7.34
CA ALA A 101 9.16 8.76 -8.12
C ALA A 101 8.29 7.77 -8.91
N PRO A 102 8.76 7.30 -10.08
CA PRO A 102 8.02 6.35 -10.89
C PRO A 102 7.90 5.00 -10.20
N ILE A 103 6.69 4.45 -10.24
CA ILE A 103 6.35 3.14 -9.69
C ILE A 103 5.68 2.34 -10.80
N GLU A 104 6.31 1.24 -11.19
CA GLU A 104 5.88 0.43 -12.34
C GLU A 104 5.50 -0.98 -11.90
N GLY A 105 4.33 -1.44 -12.38
CA GLY A 105 3.79 -2.77 -12.12
C GLY A 105 3.89 -3.65 -13.36
N TYR A 106 4.35 -4.89 -13.16
CA TYR A 106 4.51 -5.90 -14.21
C TYR A 106 3.83 -7.21 -13.81
N LYS A 107 3.57 -8.08 -14.79
CA LYS A 107 2.81 -9.33 -14.63
C LYS A 107 3.73 -10.55 -14.66
N LYS A 108 3.16 -11.74 -14.52
CA LYS A 108 3.92 -12.99 -14.57
C LYS A 108 4.66 -13.22 -15.90
N ASP A 109 4.14 -12.73 -17.02
CA ASP A 109 4.74 -12.96 -18.33
C ASP A 109 5.92 -12.03 -18.62
N ASP A 110 6.07 -10.96 -17.83
CA ASP A 110 7.24 -10.10 -17.88
C ASP A 110 8.44 -10.81 -17.22
N PRO A 111 9.59 -10.96 -17.91
CA PRO A 111 10.76 -11.58 -17.32
C PRO A 111 11.29 -10.81 -16.10
N VAL A 112 11.83 -11.55 -15.13
CA VAL A 112 12.43 -10.94 -13.93
C VAL A 112 13.62 -10.05 -14.30
N GLU A 113 14.45 -10.51 -15.23
CA GLU A 113 15.58 -9.77 -15.77
C GLU A 113 15.15 -8.43 -16.36
N PHE A 114 14.08 -8.41 -17.17
CA PHE A 114 13.51 -7.19 -17.71
C PHE A 114 13.05 -6.22 -16.62
N CYS A 115 12.39 -6.72 -15.57
CA CYS A 115 11.96 -5.89 -14.44
C CYS A 115 13.15 -5.26 -13.70
N VAL A 116 14.27 -5.99 -13.57
CA VAL A 116 15.49 -5.47 -12.94
C VAL A 116 16.19 -4.44 -13.83
N GLU A 117 16.29 -4.69 -15.14
CA GLU A 117 16.82 -3.71 -16.11
C GLU A 117 15.98 -2.43 -16.11
N ARG A 118 14.66 -2.58 -15.97
CA ARG A 118 13.77 -1.43 -15.85
C ARG A 118 14.04 -0.63 -14.58
N LEU A 119 14.20 -1.30 -13.44
CA LEU A 119 14.55 -0.62 -12.19
C LEU A 119 15.88 0.11 -12.31
N ASP A 120 16.89 -0.50 -12.95
CA ASP A 120 18.18 0.14 -13.20
C ASP A 120 18.04 1.41 -14.04
N ALA A 121 17.28 1.35 -15.14
CA ALA A 121 16.99 2.51 -15.98
C ALA A 121 16.31 3.62 -15.16
N LEU A 122 15.29 3.29 -14.38
CA LEU A 122 14.60 4.26 -13.53
C LEU A 122 15.55 4.89 -12.50
N ILE A 123 16.43 4.12 -11.86
CA ILE A 123 17.41 4.66 -10.89
C ILE A 123 18.38 5.63 -11.57
N ARG A 124 18.83 5.35 -12.79
CA ARG A 124 19.76 6.21 -13.54
C ARG A 124 19.09 7.47 -14.10
N GLU A 125 17.83 7.37 -14.53
CA GLU A 125 17.07 8.45 -15.17
C GLU A 125 16.38 9.36 -14.15
N SER A 126 16.09 8.86 -12.94
CA SER A 126 15.29 9.59 -11.96
C SER A 126 16.03 10.77 -11.35
N HIS A 127 15.77 11.96 -11.90
CA HIS A 127 15.99 13.23 -11.21
C HIS A 127 14.78 13.54 -10.33
N ILE A 128 14.82 13.11 -9.07
CA ILE A 128 13.69 13.25 -8.16
C ILE A 128 13.73 14.65 -7.54
N ALA A 129 12.95 15.57 -8.13
CA ALA A 129 12.73 16.87 -7.54
C ALA A 129 11.94 16.73 -6.23
N PRO A 130 12.26 17.51 -5.18
CA PRO A 130 11.44 17.55 -3.98
C PRO A 130 10.00 17.92 -4.32
N GLN A 131 9.06 16.99 -4.13
CA GLN A 131 7.64 17.25 -4.31
C GLN A 131 6.95 17.32 -2.94
N PRO A 132 6.23 18.41 -2.62
CA PRO A 132 5.53 18.53 -1.35
C PRO A 132 4.44 17.46 -1.28
N ARG A 133 4.28 16.87 -0.10
CA ARG A 133 3.17 15.95 0.15
C ARG A 133 1.85 16.73 0.10
N PRO A 134 0.83 16.28 -0.65
CA PRO A 134 -0.50 16.85 -0.60
C PRO A 134 -1.02 16.86 0.83
N VAL A 135 -1.56 18.01 1.25
CA VAL A 135 -2.19 18.14 2.56
C VAL A 135 -3.37 17.18 2.60
N GLN A 136 -3.33 16.24 3.54
CA GLN A 136 -4.48 15.36 3.75
C GLN A 136 -5.59 16.17 4.44
N PRO A 137 -6.86 15.99 4.05
CA PRO A 137 -7.97 16.61 4.76
C PRO A 137 -7.93 16.24 6.24
N THR A 138 -8.07 17.24 7.10
CA THR A 138 -8.29 16.99 8.53
C THR A 138 -9.65 16.31 8.69
N PRO A 139 -9.73 15.19 9.44
CA PRO A 139 -11.02 14.57 9.74
C PRO A 139 -11.98 15.56 10.40
N SER A 140 -13.25 15.49 10.03
CA SER A 140 -14.30 16.29 10.67
C SER A 140 -14.53 15.86 12.12
N GLN A 141 -15.43 16.56 12.83
CA GLN A 141 -15.84 16.17 14.19
C GLN A 141 -16.73 14.91 14.20
N HIS A 142 -17.37 14.56 13.08
CA HIS A 142 -18.29 13.44 12.98
C HIS A 142 -17.57 12.23 12.37
N THR A 143 -16.87 11.49 13.21
CA THR A 143 -16.17 10.26 12.80
C THR A 143 -16.82 9.03 13.40
N TYR A 144 -16.71 7.91 12.69
CA TYR A 144 -17.05 6.59 13.18
C TYR A 144 -15.82 5.69 13.11
N SER A 145 -15.32 5.27 14.28
CA SER A 145 -14.13 4.42 14.37
C SER A 145 -14.43 3.09 15.03
N PHE A 146 -13.68 2.06 14.66
CA PHE A 146 -13.69 0.74 15.29
C PHE A 146 -12.33 0.04 15.14
N GLU A 147 -12.04 -0.87 16.07
CA GLU A 147 -10.80 -1.65 16.08
C GLU A 147 -10.86 -2.84 15.12
N THR A 148 -9.72 -3.17 14.55
CA THR A 148 -9.44 -4.42 13.82
C THR A 148 -8.36 -5.21 14.57
N PRO A 149 -7.99 -6.43 14.16
CA PRO A 149 -7.00 -7.22 14.88
C PRO A 149 -5.67 -6.51 15.12
N THR A 150 -5.25 -5.63 14.20
CA THR A 150 -3.92 -5.00 14.26
C THR A 150 -3.95 -3.47 14.15
N GLY A 151 -5.10 -2.84 14.31
CA GLY A 151 -5.24 -1.39 14.17
C GLY A 151 -6.68 -0.91 14.29
N ASP A 152 -7.00 0.17 13.61
CA ASP A 152 -8.33 0.76 13.60
C ASP A 152 -8.71 1.33 12.23
N ILE A 153 -10.02 1.38 11.99
CA ILE A 153 -10.62 1.98 10.80
C ILE A 153 -11.47 3.15 11.27
N THR A 154 -11.30 4.30 10.62
CA THR A 154 -12.08 5.51 10.86
C THR A 154 -12.73 5.97 9.56
N PHE A 155 -14.03 6.27 9.62
CA PHE A 155 -14.78 6.92 8.55
C PHE A 155 -15.18 8.33 8.99
N ASP A 156 -14.81 9.33 8.20
CA ASP A 156 -15.35 10.68 8.30
C ASP A 156 -16.76 10.70 7.71
N HIS A 157 -17.77 10.78 8.58
CA HIS A 157 -19.17 10.69 8.17
C HIS A 157 -19.64 11.93 7.42
N ASP A 158 -19.05 13.11 7.63
CA ASP A 158 -19.38 14.31 6.86
C ASP A 158 -18.92 14.18 5.40
N ALA A 159 -17.73 13.59 5.19
CA ALA A 159 -17.27 13.24 3.86
C ALA A 159 -18.12 12.10 3.25
N CYS A 160 -18.51 11.10 4.05
CA CYS A 160 -19.30 9.97 3.55
C CYS A 160 -20.70 10.36 3.07
N LEU A 161 -21.37 11.32 3.71
CA LEU A 161 -22.71 11.77 3.29
C LEU A 161 -22.76 12.27 1.85
N ASN A 162 -21.65 12.79 1.34
CA ASN A 162 -21.50 13.28 -0.03
C ASN A 162 -20.79 12.29 -0.97
N CYS A 163 -20.60 11.04 -0.53
CA CYS A 163 -19.95 10.00 -1.33
C CYS A 163 -20.97 9.31 -2.22
N GLU A 164 -20.88 9.44 -3.55
CA GLU A 164 -21.85 8.78 -4.44
C GLU A 164 -21.67 7.25 -4.45
N THR A 165 -20.42 6.80 -4.48
CA THR A 165 -20.10 5.38 -4.73
C THR A 165 -20.19 4.51 -3.49
N HIS A 166 -19.86 5.07 -2.31
CA HIS A 166 -19.70 4.29 -1.08
C HIS A 166 -18.85 3.02 -1.27
N ILE A 167 -17.86 3.08 -2.16
CA ILE A 167 -17.07 1.94 -2.63
C ILE A 167 -16.43 1.11 -1.51
N CYS A 168 -16.19 1.73 -0.34
CA CYS A 168 -15.70 1.07 0.86
C CYS A 168 -16.61 -0.05 1.37
N VAL A 169 -17.93 0.05 1.18
CA VAL A 169 -18.90 -0.97 1.58
C VAL A 169 -18.97 -2.07 0.52
N GLU A 170 -19.04 -1.72 -0.76
CA GLU A 170 -19.05 -2.66 -1.89
C GLU A 170 -17.81 -3.56 -1.91
N THR A 171 -16.63 -2.96 -1.69
CA THR A 171 -15.35 -3.68 -1.73
C THR A 171 -15.01 -4.44 -0.44
N CYS A 172 -15.89 -4.38 0.57
CA CYS A 172 -15.74 -5.11 1.82
C CYS A 172 -16.11 -6.59 1.64
N VAL A 173 -15.14 -7.39 1.17
CA VAL A 173 -15.31 -8.85 0.95
C VAL A 173 -15.94 -9.61 2.15
N PRO A 174 -15.51 -9.41 3.42
CA PRO A 174 -16.13 -10.09 4.55
C PRO A 174 -17.47 -9.49 4.98
N GLN A 175 -17.97 -8.47 4.28
CA GLN A 175 -19.26 -7.80 4.50
C GLN A 175 -19.46 -7.29 5.93
N ILE A 176 -18.37 -6.86 6.57
CA ILE A 176 -18.40 -6.29 7.93
C ILE A 176 -18.94 -4.86 7.95
N LEU A 177 -19.11 -4.22 6.78
CA LEU A 177 -19.63 -2.87 6.63
C LEU A 177 -21.02 -2.89 6.00
N LYS A 178 -21.86 -1.94 6.40
CA LYS A 178 -23.12 -1.59 5.74
C LYS A 178 -23.28 -0.08 5.67
N LEU A 179 -24.27 0.38 4.91
CA LEU A 179 -24.72 1.77 4.95
C LEU A 179 -25.86 1.93 5.95
N ASP A 180 -25.74 2.95 6.80
CA ASP A 180 -26.82 3.47 7.64
C ASP A 180 -26.95 4.97 7.36
N ASN A 181 -28.09 5.37 6.77
CA ASN A 181 -28.36 6.76 6.39
C ASN A 181 -27.21 7.42 5.60
N GLY A 182 -26.69 6.73 4.57
CA GLY A 182 -25.59 7.23 3.74
C GLY A 182 -24.20 7.20 4.41
N LYS A 183 -24.05 6.50 5.53
CA LYS A 183 -22.80 6.46 6.28
C LYS A 183 -22.32 5.03 6.49
N PRO A 184 -21.04 4.72 6.21
CA PRO A 184 -20.48 3.41 6.52
C PRO A 184 -20.46 3.15 8.03
N VAL A 185 -21.03 2.03 8.44
CA VAL A 185 -21.02 1.54 9.83
C VAL A 185 -20.79 0.03 9.85
N LEU A 186 -20.44 -0.54 11.01
CA LEU A 186 -20.34 -1.99 11.15
C LEU A 186 -21.70 -2.68 10.94
N ASN A 187 -21.66 -3.77 10.17
CA ASN A 187 -22.75 -4.75 10.02
C ASN A 187 -22.64 -5.92 11.01
N ILE A 188 -21.57 -5.93 11.81
CA ILE A 188 -21.26 -6.93 12.83
C ILE A 188 -21.02 -6.25 14.17
N SER A 189 -20.77 -7.02 15.23
CA SER A 189 -20.37 -6.44 16.50
C SER A 189 -18.97 -5.82 16.42
N ARG A 190 -18.68 -4.86 17.30
CA ARG A 190 -17.33 -4.29 17.45
C ARG A 190 -16.30 -5.35 17.88
N GLU A 191 -16.74 -6.31 18.70
CA GLU A 191 -15.92 -7.43 19.15
C GLU A 191 -15.52 -8.36 18.00
N ASP A 192 -16.47 -8.70 17.12
CA ASP A 192 -16.20 -9.51 15.93
C ASP A 192 -15.22 -8.83 14.96
N ALA A 193 -15.35 -7.50 14.79
CA ALA A 193 -14.44 -6.72 13.97
C ALA A 193 -13.00 -6.79 14.51
N ARG A 194 -12.86 -6.61 15.84
CA ARG A 194 -11.58 -6.70 16.56
C ARG A 194 -10.99 -8.12 16.51
N ASN A 195 -11.82 -9.15 16.59
CA ASN A 195 -11.40 -10.55 16.67
C ASN A 195 -11.17 -11.23 15.30
N GLY A 196 -11.11 -10.46 14.21
CA GLY A 196 -10.62 -10.96 12.91
C GLY A 196 -11.67 -11.25 11.85
N LYS A 197 -12.92 -10.82 12.03
CA LYS A 197 -13.86 -10.78 10.89
C LYS A 197 -13.46 -9.75 9.84
N CYS A 198 -12.75 -8.70 10.24
CA CYS A 198 -12.02 -7.87 9.29
C CYS A 198 -10.77 -8.62 8.80
N ILE A 199 -10.69 -8.88 7.50
CA ILE A 199 -9.51 -9.52 6.88
C ILE A 199 -8.36 -8.55 6.61
N GLU A 200 -8.50 -7.28 7.01
CA GLU A 200 -7.49 -6.23 6.80
C GLU A 200 -6.95 -6.18 5.35
N CYS A 201 -7.85 -6.22 4.37
CA CYS A 201 -7.51 -6.14 2.94
C CYS A 201 -7.29 -4.71 2.43
N LEU A 202 -7.43 -3.70 3.30
CA LEU A 202 -7.22 -2.27 3.07
C LEU A 202 -8.12 -1.62 2.00
N ALA A 203 -9.04 -2.37 1.40
CA ALA A 203 -9.90 -1.87 0.32
C ALA A 203 -10.72 -0.64 0.74
N CYS A 204 -11.24 -0.61 1.96
CA CYS A 204 -12.10 0.47 2.45
C CYS A 204 -11.40 1.83 2.62
N GLU A 205 -10.06 1.87 2.68
CA GLU A 205 -9.29 3.12 2.60
C GLU A 205 -8.76 3.34 1.20
N VAL A 206 -8.08 2.34 0.62
CA VAL A 206 -7.39 2.49 -0.66
C VAL A 206 -8.40 2.81 -1.77
N GLU A 207 -9.48 2.04 -1.90
CA GLU A 207 -10.50 2.31 -2.91
C GLU A 207 -11.31 3.58 -2.58
N CYS A 208 -11.57 3.84 -1.29
CA CYS A 208 -12.25 5.08 -0.88
C CYS A 208 -11.46 6.33 -1.27
N HIS A 209 -10.12 6.26 -1.24
CA HIS A 209 -9.27 7.38 -1.63
C HIS A 209 -9.37 7.73 -3.12
N PHE A 210 -9.43 6.71 -3.99
CA PHE A 210 -9.34 6.89 -5.44
C PHE A 210 -10.68 6.79 -6.18
N ARG A 211 -11.66 6.11 -5.60
CA ARG A 211 -12.98 5.83 -6.18
C ARG A 211 -14.15 6.27 -5.31
N GLY A 212 -13.87 6.75 -4.11
CA GLY A 212 -14.86 7.32 -3.20
C GLY A 212 -14.51 8.77 -2.84
N ASN A 213 -15.07 9.23 -1.73
CA ASN A 213 -14.91 10.61 -1.28
C ASN A 213 -13.82 10.78 -0.20
N LYS A 214 -12.79 9.90 -0.17
CA LYS A 214 -11.60 10.03 0.71
C LYS A 214 -11.88 10.09 2.22
N GLY A 215 -13.06 9.64 2.66
CA GLY A 215 -13.49 9.66 4.06
C GLY A 215 -13.00 8.48 4.90
N GLY A 216 -12.57 7.38 4.27
CA GLY A 216 -12.00 6.23 4.96
C GLY A 216 -10.50 6.39 5.26
N ARG A 217 -10.09 6.05 6.48
CA ARG A 217 -8.70 5.99 6.95
C ARG A 217 -8.49 4.69 7.72
N ILE A 218 -7.35 4.04 7.52
CA ILE A 218 -6.94 2.90 8.35
C ILE A 218 -5.64 3.26 9.04
N ASN A 219 -5.60 3.11 10.35
CA ASN A 219 -4.39 3.24 11.13
C ASN A 219 -3.87 1.84 11.50
N LEU A 220 -2.62 1.56 11.15
CA LEU A 220 -1.95 0.28 11.37
C LEU A 220 -0.61 0.54 12.07
N PRO A 221 -0.60 0.74 13.40
CA PRO A 221 0.62 1.05 14.13
C PRO A 221 1.66 -0.07 13.96
N ILE A 222 2.94 0.32 13.91
CA ILE A 222 4.09 -0.58 13.84
C ILE A 222 5.03 -0.19 14.97
N GLU A 223 5.06 -1.03 16.01
CA GLU A 223 5.88 -0.80 17.20
C GLU A 223 7.36 -0.61 16.82
N GLY A 224 7.99 0.43 17.37
CA GLY A 224 9.39 0.76 17.16
C GLY A 224 9.75 1.36 15.79
N LEU A 225 8.77 1.65 14.92
CA LEU A 225 8.99 2.28 13.62
C LEU A 225 8.79 3.80 13.64
N ASP A 226 7.81 4.30 14.39
CA ASP A 226 7.50 5.73 14.44
C ASP A 226 8.59 6.56 15.13
N ASP A 227 9.35 5.96 16.05
CA ASP A 227 10.49 6.59 16.74
C ASP A 227 11.74 6.77 15.85
N ARG A 228 11.78 6.13 14.66
CA ARG A 228 12.95 6.18 13.75
C ARG A 228 12.93 7.36 12.79
N LYS A 229 11.86 8.17 12.76
CA LYS A 229 11.69 9.29 11.83
C LYS A 229 12.62 10.49 12.07
N GLY A 230 13.51 10.44 13.07
CA GLY A 230 14.52 11.48 13.34
C GLY A 230 15.79 11.45 12.48
N GLY A 231 15.88 10.60 11.44
CA GLY A 231 17.17 10.28 10.80
C GLY A 231 17.35 10.62 9.32
N ALA A 232 16.38 11.25 8.66
CA ALA A 232 16.42 11.54 7.22
C ALA A 232 16.16 13.04 6.98
N ASN A 233 17.08 13.87 7.46
CA ASN A 233 17.40 15.23 6.97
C ASN A 233 18.46 15.81 7.90
N GLY A 234 19.70 15.34 7.72
CA GLY A 234 20.87 15.89 8.37
C GLY A 234 21.98 15.90 7.34
N ASN A 235 22.07 17.00 6.60
CA ASN A 235 23.32 17.42 5.99
C ASN A 235 24.34 17.50 7.13
N SER A 236 25.44 16.77 7.03
CA SER A 236 26.61 16.98 7.87
C SER A 236 27.82 16.92 6.95
N ASP A 237 28.27 18.13 6.62
CA ASP A 237 29.61 18.59 6.18
C ASP A 237 30.59 17.58 5.56
#